data_AF-A0A0R0B1Z6-F1
#
_entry.id   AF-A0A0R0B1Z6-F1
#
_cell.length_a   1.000
_cell.length_b   1.000
_cell.length_c   1.000
_cell.angle_alpha   90.00
_cell.angle_beta   90.00
_cell.angle_gamma   90.00
#
_symmetry.space_group_name_H-M   'P 1'
#
loop_
_entity.id
_entity.type
_entity.pdbx_description
1 polymer ?
#
loop_
_entity_poly.entity_id
_entity_poly.type
_entity_poly.pdbx_seq_one_letter_code
_entity_poly.pdbx_strand_id
1 'polypeptide(L)'
;MPTQLTRVNLSLPPEVIDVLDRLGKVTGAGRATIIREWLIEGQPLFAEMARAAEMASSRNIDALKVIGDVLRSAGQQAEQLELDVRATRRAAMRKKVK
;
A
#
# COMPACT_ATOMS: atom_id res chain seq x y z
N MET A 1 -27.79 9.92 3.67
CA MET A 1 -27.24 11.04 4.47
C MET A 1 -25.97 11.54 3.80
N PRO A 2 -25.74 12.86 3.69
CA PRO A 2 -24.46 13.37 3.22
C PRO A 2 -23.38 13.00 4.24
N THR A 3 -22.40 12.22 3.82
CA THR A 3 -21.22 11.91 4.63
C THR A 3 -20.42 13.19 4.87
N GLN A 4 -19.97 13.46 6.10
CA GLN A 4 -19.08 14.59 6.44
C GLN A 4 -17.66 14.46 5.85
N LEU A 5 -17.44 13.53 4.92
CA LEU A 5 -16.15 13.24 4.33
C LEU A 5 -15.86 14.16 3.15
N THR A 6 -14.61 14.61 3.03
CA THR A 6 -14.12 15.37 1.89
C THR A 6 -14.21 14.54 0.61
N ARG A 7 -14.92 15.05 -0.40
CA ARG A 7 -14.95 14.43 -1.73
C ARG A 7 -13.68 14.78 -2.49
N VAL A 8 -13.02 13.77 -3.04
CA VAL A 8 -11.86 13.91 -3.90
C VAL A 8 -12.25 13.45 -5.30
N ASN A 9 -12.15 14.35 -6.28
CA ASN A 9 -12.37 14.02 -7.68
C ASN A 9 -11.02 13.84 -8.36
N LEU A 10 -10.78 12.65 -8.92
CA LEU A 10 -9.52 12.28 -9.56
C LEU A 10 -9.77 12.01 -11.04
N SER A 11 -8.85 12.48 -11.89
CA SER A 11 -8.70 11.99 -13.25
C SER A 11 -7.52 11.03 -13.26
N LEU A 12 -7.75 9.78 -13.64
CA LEU A 12 -6.73 8.75 -13.65
C LEU A 12 -6.38 8.36 -15.09
N PRO A 13 -5.11 8.05 -15.38
CA PRO A 13 -4.70 7.53 -16.67
C PRO A 13 -5.44 6.22 -17.03
N PRO A 14 -5.67 5.95 -18.33
CA PRO A 14 -6.38 4.74 -18.77
C PRO A 14 -5.78 3.44 -18.23
N GLU A 15 -4.45 3.33 -18.18
CA GLU A 15 -3.75 2.15 -17.69
C GLU A 15 -4.03 1.85 -16.21
N VAL A 16 -4.28 2.89 -15.41
CA VAL A 16 -4.66 2.73 -13.99
C VAL A 16 -6.11 2.25 -13.90
N ILE A 17 -6.99 2.79 -14.74
CA ILE A 17 -8.39 2.37 -14.81
C ILE A 17 -8.51 0.90 -15.20
N ASP A 18 -7.72 0.42 -16.15
CA ASP A 18 -7.72 -0.97 -16.60
C ASP A 18 -7.39 -1.94 -15.45
N VAL A 19 -6.42 -1.58 -14.60
CA VAL A 19 -6.07 -2.38 -13.42
C VAL A 19 -7.22 -2.39 -12.41
N LEU A 20 -7.80 -1.23 -12.12
CA LEU A 20 -8.92 -1.12 -11.19
C LEU A 20 -10.15 -1.88 -11.67
N ASP A 21 -10.41 -1.93 -12.98
CA ASP A 21 -11.49 -2.71 -13.56
C ASP A 21 -11.27 -4.21 -13.41
N ARG A 22 -10.04 -4.68 -13.60
CA ARG A 22 -9.69 -6.09 -13.39
C ARG A 22 -9.87 -6.46 -11.92
N LEU A 23 -9.46 -5.60 -11.00
CA LEU A 23 -9.67 -5.82 -9.57
C LEU A 23 -11.16 -5.80 -9.21
N GLY A 24 -11.93 -4.85 -9.73
CA GLY A 24 -13.37 -4.76 -9.51
C GLY A 24 -14.14 -5.97 -10.03
N LYS A 25 -13.73 -6.55 -11.17
CA LYS A 25 -14.32 -7.80 -11.69
C LYS A 25 -14.13 -9.00 -10.75
N VAL A 26 -13.00 -9.05 -10.04
CA VAL A 26 -12.67 -10.17 -9.14
C VAL A 26 -13.29 -9.98 -7.75
N THR A 27 -13.29 -8.75 -7.24
CA THR A 27 -13.76 -8.45 -5.87
C THR A 27 -15.23 -8.05 -5.80
N GLY A 28 -15.84 -7.69 -6.93
CA GLY A 28 -17.19 -7.10 -6.99
C GLY A 28 -17.25 -5.65 -6.50
N ALA A 29 -16.13 -5.06 -6.10
CA ALA A 29 -16.07 -3.70 -5.60
C ALA A 29 -15.95 -2.66 -6.73
N GLY A 30 -16.58 -1.50 -6.54
CA GLY A 30 -16.41 -0.37 -7.45
C GLY A 30 -15.01 0.24 -7.34
N ARG A 31 -14.53 0.86 -8.43
CA ARG A 31 -13.20 1.52 -8.50
C ARG A 31 -12.95 2.45 -7.31
N ALA A 32 -13.93 3.28 -6.96
CA ALA A 32 -13.84 4.23 -5.86
C ALA A 32 -13.67 3.55 -4.49
N THR A 33 -14.32 2.41 -4.28
CA THR A 33 -14.16 1.61 -3.06
C THR A 33 -12.74 1.06 -2.96
N ILE A 34 -12.23 0.49 -4.06
CA ILE A 34 -10.86 -0.06 -4.11
C ILE A 34 -9.83 1.04 -3.79
N ILE A 35 -9.95 2.19 -4.46
CA ILE A 35 -9.04 3.33 -4.21
C ILE A 35 -9.16 3.81 -2.77
N ARG A 36 -10.39 3.93 -2.24
CA ARG A 36 -10.63 4.39 -0.87
C ARG A 36 -9.97 3.46 0.15
N GLU A 37 -10.20 2.15 0.07
CA GLU A 37 -9.62 1.20 1.01
C GLU A 37 -8.10 1.21 0.92
N TRP A 38 -7.56 1.24 -0.30
CA TRP A 38 -6.11 1.32 -0.49
C TRP A 38 -5.49 2.58 0.13
N LEU A 39 -6.16 3.74 0.01
CA LEU A 39 -5.71 4.99 0.64
C LEU A 39 -5.82 4.96 2.17
N ILE A 40 -6.84 4.29 2.72
CA ILE A 40 -7.01 4.13 4.17
C ILE A 40 -5.93 3.20 4.72
N GLU A 41 -5.73 2.04 4.10
CA GLU A 41 -4.71 1.06 4.51
C GLU A 41 -3.30 1.61 4.34
N GLY A 42 -3.05 2.38 3.28
CA GLY A 42 -1.77 3.01 3.01
C GLY A 42 -1.50 4.29 3.82
N GLN A 43 -2.48 4.81 4.56
CA GLN A 43 -2.36 6.09 5.27
C GLN A 43 -1.14 6.16 6.21
N PRO A 44 -0.77 5.13 6.99
CA PRO A 44 0.40 5.19 7.86
C PRO A 44 1.71 5.33 7.08
N LEU A 45 1.81 4.63 5.95
CA LEU A 45 2.98 4.71 5.07
C LEU A 45 3.09 6.10 4.43
N PHE A 46 1.99 6.63 3.91
CA PHE A 46 1.96 7.97 3.33
C PHE A 46 2.26 9.07 4.36
N ALA A 47 1.85 8.90 5.61
CA ALA A 47 2.16 9.83 6.68
C ALA A 47 3.67 9.89 6.98
N GLU A 48 4.34 8.74 7.06
CA GLU A 48 5.80 8.71 7.26
C GLU A 48 6.55 9.27 6.04
N MET A 49 6.09 8.98 4.81
CA MET A 49 6.64 9.59 3.59
C MET A 49 6.45 11.11 3.57
N ALA A 50 5.28 11.62 3.98
CA ALA A 50 5.01 13.04 4.06
C ALA A 50 5.93 13.73 5.07
N ARG A 51 6.07 13.15 6.28
CA ARG A 51 7.02 13.64 7.29
C ARG A 51 8.45 13.66 6.76
N ALA A 52 8.87 12.58 6.10
CA ALA A 52 10.17 12.50 5.44
C ALA A 52 10.37 13.60 4.39
N ALA A 53 9.36 13.85 3.54
CA ALA A 53 9.41 14.88 2.51
C ALA A 53 9.45 16.30 3.11
N GLU A 54 8.70 16.56 4.17
CA GLU A 54 8.75 17.82 4.93
C GLU A 54 10.15 18.05 5.51
N MET A 55 10.73 17.02 6.15
CA MET A 55 12.07 17.09 6.71
C MET A 55 13.13 17.30 5.60
N ALA A 56 13.00 16.64 4.45
CA ALA A 56 13.92 16.81 3.32
C ALA A 56 13.81 18.21 2.69
N SER A 57 12.59 18.73 2.58
CA SER A 57 12.33 20.10 2.11
C SER A 57 12.97 21.15 3.03
N SER A 58 13.15 20.84 4.32
CA SER A 58 13.83 21.71 5.29
C SER A 58 15.38 21.70 5.19
N ARG A 59 15.95 21.04 4.17
CA ARG A 59 17.41 20.89 3.92
C ARG A 59 18.19 20.25 5.08
N ASN A 60 17.51 19.50 5.95
CA ASN A 60 18.14 18.90 7.11
C ASN A 60 18.67 17.50 6.76
N ILE A 61 19.98 17.28 6.90
CA ILE A 61 20.66 16.02 6.53
C ILE A 61 20.08 14.82 7.32
N ASP A 62 19.53 15.06 8.50
CA ASP A 62 18.85 14.05 9.33
C ASP A 62 17.57 13.49 8.69
N ALA A 63 16.93 14.22 7.77
CA ALA A 63 15.76 13.75 7.04
C ALA A 63 16.05 12.54 6.14
N LEU A 64 17.22 12.53 5.51
CA LEU A 64 17.67 11.44 4.65
C LEU A 64 17.89 10.16 5.45
N LYS A 65 18.31 10.30 6.72
CA LYS A 65 18.45 9.17 7.64
C LYS A 65 17.09 8.58 8.01
N VAL A 66 16.10 9.42 8.32
CA VAL A 66 14.72 8.98 8.61
C VAL A 66 14.10 8.26 7.41
N ILE A 67 14.28 8.78 6.20
CA ILE A 67 13.86 8.10 4.96
C ILE A 67 14.53 6.73 4.83
N GLY A 68 15.83 6.66 5.08
CA GLY A 68 16.58 5.41 5.05
C GLY A 68 16.07 4.38 6.06
N ASP A 69 15.67 4.83 7.25
CA ASP A 69 15.14 3.97 8.30
C ASP A 69 13.72 3.46 7.97
N VAL A 70 12.87 4.31 7.37
CA VAL A 70 11.53 3.91 6.89
C VAL A 70 11.64 2.90 5.74
N LEU A 71 12.51 3.16 4.76
CA LEU A 71 12.75 2.23 3.65
C LEU A 71 13.32 0.89 4.14
N ARG A 72 14.20 0.91 5.14
CA ARG A 72 14.74 -0.30 5.77
C ARG A 72 13.65 -1.09 6.49
N SER A 73 12.79 -0.42 7.25
CA SER A 73 11.66 -1.05 7.94
C SER A 73 10.67 -1.69 6.95
N ALA A 74 10.34 -0.97 5.86
CA ALA A 74 9.50 -1.50 4.80
C ALA A 74 10.14 -2.72 4.10
N GLY A 75 11.46 -2.70 3.87
CA GLY A 75 12.21 -3.84 3.34
C GLY A 75 12.14 -5.06 4.25
N GLN A 76 12.34 -4.89 5.55
CA GLN A 76 12.24 -5.98 6.54
C GLN A 76 10.83 -6.59 6.58
N GLN A 77 9.79 -5.76 6.50
CA GLN A 77 8.41 -6.24 6.43
C GLN A 77 8.12 -7.03 5.15
N ALA A 78 8.69 -6.60 4.02
CA ALA A 78 8.57 -7.33 2.75
C ALA A 78 9.28 -8.69 2.80
N GLU A 79 10.46 -8.77 3.39
CA GLU A 79 11.18 -10.04 3.62
C GLU A 79 10.38 -10.99 4.52
N GLN A 80 9.80 -10.47 5.60
CA GLN A 80 8.96 -11.28 6.49
C GLN A 80 7.73 -11.84 5.77
N LEU A 81 7.07 -11.01 4.95
CA LEU A 81 5.93 -11.44 4.14
C LEU A 81 6.34 -12.54 3.15
N GLU A 82 7.52 -12.44 2.52
CA GLU A 82 8.04 -13.47 1.63
C GLU A 82 8.23 -14.82 2.37
N LEU A 83 8.79 -14.77 3.58
CA LEU A 83 8.98 -15.95 4.43
C LEU A 83 7.64 -16.60 4.78
N ASP A 84 6.62 -15.82 5.10
CA ASP A 84 5.27 -16.29 5.44
C ASP A 84 4.57 -16.92 4.22
N VAL A 85 4.74 -16.33 3.03
CA VAL A 85 4.25 -16.90 1.77
C VAL A 85 4.93 -18.24 1.48
N ARG A 86 6.25 -18.33 1.65
CA ARG A 86 7.00 -19.59 1.50
C ARG A 86 6.58 -20.63 2.54
N ALA A 87 6.31 -20.24 3.77
CA ALA A 87 5.83 -21.14 4.82
C ALA A 87 4.44 -21.70 4.49
N THR A 88 3.51 -20.82 4.10
CA THR A 88 2.16 -21.19 3.66
C THR A 88 2.18 -22.12 2.46
N ARG A 89 3.00 -21.83 1.44
CA ARG A 89 3.18 -22.70 0.27
C ARG A 89 3.68 -24.09 0.67
N ARG A 90 4.67 -24.18 1.57
CA ARG A 90 5.20 -25.46 2.06
C ARG A 90 4.15 -26.25 2.84
N ALA A 91 3.36 -25.59 3.68
CA ALA A 91 2.27 -26.22 4.43
C ALA A 91 1.17 -26.77 3.51
N ALA A 92 0.79 -26.01 2.48
CA ALA A 92 -0.18 -26.43 1.47
C ALA A 92 0.31 -27.63 0.64
N MET A 93 1.59 -27.66 0.26
CA MET A 93 2.20 -28.80 -0.43
C MET A 93 2.22 -30.07 0.44
N ARG A 94 2.51 -29.95 1.75
CA ARG A 94 2.48 -31.09 2.68
C ARG A 94 1.07 -31.66 2.88
N LYS A 95 0.03 -30.81 2.86
CA LYS A 95 -1.37 -31.25 2.92
C LYS A 95 -1.85 -31.98 1.66
N LYS A 96 -1.22 -31.75 0.49
CA LYS A 96 -1.55 -32.44 -0.77
C LYS A 96 -0.91 -33.83 -0.91
N VAL A 97 0.13 -34.12 -0.13
CA VAL A 97 0.87 -35.40 -0.18
C VAL A 97 0.31 -36.43 0.81
N LYS A 98 -0.64 -36.04 1.66
CA LYS A 98 -1.41 -36.91 2.56
C LYS A 98 -2.78 -37.19 1.96
#